data_AF-A0A4Q6AA64-F1
#
_entry.id   AF-A0A4Q6AA64-F1
#
_cell.length_a   1.000
_cell.length_b   1.000
_cell.length_c   1.000
_cell.angle_alpha   90.00
_cell.angle_beta   90.00
_cell.angle_gamma   90.00
#
_symmetry.space_group_name_H-M   'P 1'
#
loop_
_entity.id
_entity.type
_entity.pdbx_description
1 polymer ?
#
loop_
_entity_poly.entity_id
_entity_poly.type
_entity_poly.pdbx_seq_one_letter_code
_entity_poly.pdbx_strand_id
1 'polypeptide(L)' 'GGKVEMPLDDTFWGAYFGSFADKYGTLWMINYMKPQ' A
#
# COMPACT_ATOMS: atom_id res chain seq x y z
N GLY A 1 5.80 3.12 -14.69
CA GLY A 1 7.01 2.34 -14.39
C GLY A 1 7.11 2.22 -12.89
N GLY A 2 7.02 1.01 -12.38
CA GLY A 2 6.95 0.69 -10.95
C GLY A 2 6.42 -0.73 -10.77
N LYS A 3 6.64 -1.33 -9.60
CA LYS A 3 6.19 -2.67 -9.27
C LYS A 3 5.25 -2.61 -8.08
N VAL A 4 4.02 -3.08 -8.25
CA VAL A 4 3.09 -3.29 -7.13
C VAL A 4 3.55 -4.54 -6.38
N GLU A 5 3.80 -4.39 -5.08
CA GLU A 5 4.14 -5.51 -4.19
C GLU A 5 2.89 -6.03 -3.49
N MET A 6 2.09 -5.11 -2.96
CA MET A 6 0.78 -5.38 -2.40
C MET A 6 -0.23 -4.38 -3.00
N PRO A 7 -1.23 -4.85 -3.77
CA PRO A 7 -2.31 -4.00 -4.25
C PRO A 7 -2.98 -3.26 -3.09
N LEU A 8 -3.47 -2.06 -3.38
CA LEU A 8 -4.21 -1.28 -2.40
C LEU A 8 -5.58 -1.93 -2.13
N ASP A 9 -5.72 -2.54 -0.96
CA ASP A 9 -6.89 -3.35 -0.62
C ASP A 9 -7.20 -3.31 0.89
N ASP A 10 -8.37 -3.81 1.25
CA ASP A 10 -8.78 -4.01 2.63
C ASP A 10 -7.99 -5.15 3.27
N THR A 11 -7.41 -4.87 4.43
CA THR A 11 -6.59 -5.83 5.15
C THR A 11 -7.33 -6.44 6.33
N PHE A 12 -6.93 -7.64 6.73
CA PHE A 12 -7.57 -8.36 7.83
C PHE A 12 -7.43 -7.65 9.19
N TRP A 13 -6.50 -6.69 9.30
CA TRP A 13 -6.29 -5.89 10.52
C TRP A 13 -7.03 -4.53 10.48
N GLY A 14 -7.95 -4.34 9.54
CA GLY A 14 -8.88 -3.20 9.53
C GLY A 14 -8.35 -1.92 8.88
N ALA A 15 -7.26 -1.99 8.12
CA ALA A 15 -6.74 -0.86 7.36
C ALA A 15 -7.05 -1.03 5.86
N TYR A 16 -7.09 0.09 5.14
CA TYR A 16 -6.93 0.08 3.68
C TYR A 16 -5.45 0.34 3.40
N PHE A 17 -4.76 -0.66 2.85
CA PHE A 17 -3.29 -0.66 2.78
C PHE A 17 -2.77 -1.18 1.44
N GLY A 18 -1.62 -0.66 1.01
CA GLY A 18 -0.90 -1.15 -0.16
C GLY A 18 0.56 -0.71 -0.15
N SER A 19 1.38 -1.40 -0.94
CA SER A 19 2.80 -1.09 -1.12
C SER A 19 3.28 -1.29 -2.54
N PHE A 20 4.19 -0.43 -2.97
CA PHE A 20 4.78 -0.48 -4.31
C PHE A 20 6.16 0.17 -4.34
N ALA A 21 6.96 -0.22 -5.33
CA ALA A 21 8.20 0.43 -5.71
C ALA A 21 7.96 1.32 -6.94
N ASP A 22 8.41 2.57 -6.92
CA ASP A 22 8.38 3.44 -8.10
C ASP A 22 9.49 3.08 -9.12
N LYS A 23 9.52 3.74 -10.27
CA LYS A 23 10.55 3.49 -11.32
C LYS A 23 11.99 3.82 -10.90
N TYR A 24 12.19 4.52 -9.79
CA TYR A 24 13.49 4.90 -9.25
C TYR A 24 13.92 3.99 -8.09
N GLY A 25 13.09 3.00 -7.74
CA GLY A 25 13.35 2.05 -6.66
C GLY A 25 12.93 2.57 -5.27
N THR A 26 12.25 3.71 -5.18
CA THR A 26 11.71 4.19 -3.88
C THR A 26 10.55 3.31 -3.46
N LEU A 27 10.61 2.81 -2.23
CA LEU A 27 9.56 2.00 -1.62
C LEU A 27 8.53 2.89 -0.93
N TRP A 28 7.26 2.71 -1.30
CA TRP A 28 6.13 3.45 -0.75
C TRP A 28 5.16 2.50 -0.08
N MET A 29 4.62 2.93 1.07
CA MET A 29 3.54 2.27 1.78
C MET A 29 2.43 3.28 2.02
N ILE A 30 1.20 2.88 1.72
CA ILE A 30 -0.01 3.66 2.03
C ILE A 30 -0.74 2.90 3.13
N ASN A 31 -1.01 3.58 4.24
CA ASN A 31 -1.76 3.01 5.35
C ASN A 31 -2.86 3.99 5.79
N TYR A 32 -4.11 3.59 5.57
CA TYR A 32 -5.28 4.32 6.03
C TYR A 32 -6.03 3.50 7.07
N MET A 33 -6.01 3.98 8.32
CA MET A 33 -6.84 3.46 9.39
C MET A 33 -8.27 3.99 9.22
N LYS A 34 -9.22 3.08 9.05
CA LYS A 34 -10.64 3.47 8.91
C LYS A 34 -11.12 4.16 10.20
N PRO A 35 -11.92 5.22 10.10
CA PRO A 35 -12.58 5.81 11.26
C PRO A 35 -13.41 4.74 12.00
N GLN A 36 -13.46 4.88 13.32
CA GLN A 36 -14.17 3.95 14.21
C GLN A 36 -15.68 4.19 14.19
#